data_AF-A0A7C3YEE7-F1
#
_entry.id   AF-A0A7C3YEE7-F1
#
_cell.length_a   1.000
_cell.length_b   1.000
_cell.length_c   1.000
_cell.angle_alpha   90.00
_cell.angle_beta   90.00
_cell.angle_gamma   90.00
#
_symmetry.space_group_name_H-M   'P 1'
#
loop_
_entity.id
_entity.type
_entity.pdbx_description
1 polymer ?
#
loop_
_entity_poly.entity_id
_entity_poly.type
_entity_poly.pdbx_seq_one_letter_code
_entity_poly.pdbx_strand_id
1 'polypeptide(L)'
;MKFAVVTFGLEDIAEKISELYPEADVFHGLDEIEVEYYEFVFLMSELGGAKGDQLISAIESLECEMIIFCITSTTLEGLIISRHQVQKILDLKPQFRGAIISGFLSFEDKMEVVKILLDERISEADG
;
A
#
# COMPACT_ATOMS: atom_id res chain seq x y z
N MET A 1 2.19 18.73 2.16
CA MET A 1 1.09 17.75 2.07
C MET A 1 1.20 16.79 3.26
N LYS A 2 0.09 16.40 3.92
CA LYS A 2 0.13 15.38 4.99
C LYS A 2 -0.60 14.12 4.52
N PHE A 3 0.03 12.95 4.66
CA PHE A 3 -0.54 11.68 4.22
C PHE A 3 -0.27 10.57 5.22
N ALA A 4 -1.10 9.52 5.17
CA ALA A 4 -0.95 8.36 6.02
C ALA A 4 -0.38 7.18 5.22
N VAL A 5 0.48 6.41 5.85
CA VAL A 5 0.95 5.11 5.35
C VAL A 5 0.38 4.05 6.26
N VAL A 6 -0.48 3.19 5.73
CA VAL A 6 -1.04 2.07 6.49
C VAL A 6 -0.44 0.78 5.97
N THR A 7 0.22 0.05 6.85
CA THR A 7 0.92 -1.16 6.49
C THR A 7 0.32 -2.42 7.11
N PHE A 8 0.13 -3.43 6.27
CA PHE A 8 -0.25 -4.79 6.64
C PHE A 8 0.91 -5.73 6.31
N GLY A 9 1.92 -5.79 7.20
CA GLY A 9 3.23 -6.38 6.89
C GLY A 9 4.22 -5.29 6.45
N LEU A 10 5.27 -5.66 5.69
CA LEU A 10 6.20 -4.71 5.04
C LEU A 10 6.77 -3.62 5.97
N GLU A 11 7.01 -3.96 7.24
CA GLU A 11 7.44 -3.00 8.25
C GLU A 11 8.80 -2.36 7.90
N ASP A 12 9.67 -3.09 7.21
CA ASP A 12 10.95 -2.61 6.69
C ASP A 12 10.79 -1.50 5.63
N ILE A 13 9.80 -1.63 4.74
CA ILE A 13 9.48 -0.59 3.75
C ILE A 13 8.84 0.62 4.46
N ALA A 14 7.93 0.38 5.40
CA ALA A 14 7.26 1.45 6.13
C ALA A 14 8.26 2.30 6.96
N GLU A 15 9.22 1.66 7.63
CA GLU A 15 10.32 2.34 8.31
C GLU A 15 11.09 3.24 7.33
N LYS A 16 11.43 2.71 6.15
CA LYS A 16 12.17 3.48 5.15
C LYS A 16 11.37 4.65 4.58
N ILE A 17 10.06 4.52 4.43
CA ILE A 17 9.19 5.63 4.04
C ILE A 17 9.24 6.74 5.10
N SER A 18 9.15 6.41 6.39
CA SER A 18 9.19 7.42 7.46
C SER A 18 10.50 8.21 7.50
N GLU A 19 11.62 7.61 7.10
CA GLU A 19 12.91 8.30 6.99
C GLU A 19 12.96 9.26 5.80
N LEU A 20 12.34 8.89 4.69
CA LEU A 20 12.40 9.63 3.43
C LEU A 20 11.33 10.73 3.35
N TYR A 21 10.19 10.52 3.99
CA TYR A 21 9.01 11.38 3.97
C TYR A 21 8.58 11.71 5.40
N PRO A 22 9.22 12.69 6.08
CA PRO A 22 8.92 13.04 7.47
C PRO A 22 7.48 13.52 7.73
N GLU A 23 6.76 13.91 6.68
CA GLU A 23 5.35 14.29 6.70
C GLU A 23 4.37 13.10 6.70
N ALA A 24 4.88 11.88 6.52
CA ALA A 24 4.09 10.65 6.50
C ALA A 24 3.86 10.13 7.92
N ASP A 25 2.59 9.99 8.33
CA ASP A 25 2.25 9.26 9.55
C ASP A 25 2.11 7.77 9.21
N VAL A 26 2.86 6.91 9.91
CA VAL A 26 2.87 5.46 9.66
C VAL A 26 2.00 4.73 10.67
N PHE A 27 1.12 3.84 10.19
CA PHE A 27 0.18 3.04 10.97
C PHE A 27 0.31 1.55 10.63
N HIS A 28 0.15 0.69 11.63
CA HIS A 28 0.21 -0.77 11.49
C HIS A 28 -1.20 -1.41 11.48
N GLY A 29 -2.08 -0.85 10.67
CA GLY A 29 -3.50 -1.21 10.59
C GLY A 29 -4.41 0.02 10.59
N LEU A 30 -5.72 -0.20 10.62
CA LEU A 30 -6.72 0.88 10.56
C LEU A 30 -7.25 1.34 11.92
N ASP A 31 -6.87 0.68 13.01
CA ASP A 31 -7.52 0.93 14.31
C ASP A 31 -7.25 2.34 14.87
N GLU A 32 -6.19 3.00 14.38
CA GLU A 32 -5.68 4.27 14.91
C GLU A 32 -5.73 5.43 13.89
N ILE A 33 -6.26 5.21 12.69
CA ILE A 33 -6.24 6.21 11.62
C ILE A 33 -7.54 7.03 11.60
N GLU A 34 -7.40 8.35 11.70
CA GLU A 34 -8.47 9.32 11.42
C GLU A 34 -8.27 9.87 10.00
N VAL A 35 -8.83 9.18 9.00
CA VAL A 35 -8.55 9.44 7.56
C VAL A 35 -8.88 10.85 7.08
N GLU A 36 -9.77 11.56 7.78
CA GLU A 36 -10.19 12.93 7.45
C GLU A 36 -9.05 13.96 7.57
N TYR A 37 -7.97 13.65 8.28
CA TYR A 37 -6.80 14.53 8.40
C TYR A 37 -5.75 14.36 7.30
N TYR A 38 -5.96 13.42 6.40
CA TYR A 38 -4.98 13.05 5.39
C TYR A 38 -5.51 13.32 3.98
N GLU A 39 -4.64 13.84 3.12
CA GLU A 39 -5.01 14.15 1.74
C GLU A 39 -5.18 12.87 0.91
N PHE A 40 -4.42 11.82 1.25
CA PHE A 40 -4.61 10.47 0.75
C PHE A 40 -4.02 9.46 1.74
N VAL A 41 -4.37 8.19 1.52
CA VAL A 41 -3.84 7.06 2.29
C VAL A 41 -3.02 6.14 1.37
N PHE A 42 -1.76 5.91 1.71
CA PHE A 42 -0.90 4.93 1.06
C PHE A 42 -1.05 3.58 1.78
N LEU A 43 -1.81 2.67 1.18
CA LEU A 43 -2.05 1.33 1.71
C LEU A 43 -0.97 0.39 1.17
N MET A 44 -0.30 -0.36 2.06
CA MET A 44 0.66 -1.37 1.64
C MET A 44 0.47 -2.72 2.32
N SER A 45 0.72 -3.81 1.58
CA SER A 45 0.54 -5.17 2.11
C SER A 45 1.36 -6.23 1.37
N GLU A 46 1.71 -7.28 2.11
CA GLU A 46 2.03 -8.58 1.52
C GLU A 46 0.75 -9.31 1.12
N LEU A 47 0.70 -9.84 -0.10
CA LEU A 47 -0.37 -10.70 -0.59
C LEU A 47 0.00 -12.18 -0.45
N GLY A 48 -1.02 -13.04 -0.51
CA GLY A 48 -0.88 -14.48 -0.39
C GLY A 48 -1.20 -15.04 0.99
N GLY A 49 -1.83 -14.23 1.86
CA GLY A 49 -2.23 -14.63 3.20
C GLY A 49 -3.07 -13.58 3.91
N ALA A 50 -3.13 -13.66 5.25
CA ALA A 50 -4.01 -12.84 6.08
C ALA A 50 -3.79 -11.33 5.94
N LYS A 51 -2.55 -10.88 5.70
CA LYS A 51 -2.25 -9.47 5.48
C LYS A 51 -2.96 -8.91 4.25
N GLY A 52 -2.96 -9.65 3.15
CA GLY A 52 -3.73 -9.30 1.95
C GLY A 52 -5.25 -9.23 2.20
N ASP A 53 -5.78 -10.10 3.07
CA ASP A 53 -7.20 -10.06 3.45
C ASP A 53 -7.53 -8.83 4.32
N GLN A 54 -6.59 -8.41 5.18
CA GLN A 54 -6.69 -7.17 5.95
C GLN A 54 -6.69 -5.95 5.04
N LEU A 55 -5.78 -5.90 4.05
CA LEU A 55 -5.77 -4.83 3.05
C LEU A 55 -7.10 -4.75 2.29
N ILE A 56 -7.63 -5.88 1.85
CA ILE A 56 -8.91 -5.91 1.14
C ILE A 56 -10.04 -5.36 2.01
N SER A 57 -10.07 -5.74 3.28
CA SER A 57 -11.05 -5.22 4.26
C SER A 57 -10.87 -3.71 4.47
N ALA A 58 -9.63 -3.21 4.43
CA ALA A 58 -9.33 -1.79 4.50
C ALA A 58 -9.85 -1.03 3.26
N ILE A 59 -9.63 -1.57 2.08
CA ILE A 59 -10.12 -1.00 0.81
C ILE A 59 -11.65 -0.92 0.78
N GLU A 60 -12.34 -1.91 1.35
CA GLU A 60 -13.80 -1.96 1.45
C GLU A 60 -14.38 -0.93 2.44
N SER A 61 -13.61 -0.55 3.47
CA SER A 61 -14.09 0.31 4.56
C SER A 61 -13.73 1.79 4.40
N LEU A 62 -12.65 2.09 3.68
CA LEU A 62 -12.16 3.46 3.53
C LEU A 62 -12.80 4.19 2.34
N GLU A 63 -13.41 5.33 2.64
CA GLU A 63 -13.97 6.28 1.66
C GLU A 63 -13.04 7.50 1.50
N CYS A 64 -11.78 7.26 1.12
CA CYS A 64 -10.80 8.31 0.86
C CYS A 64 -10.03 8.05 -0.44
N GLU A 65 -9.26 9.04 -0.89
CA GLU A 65 -8.26 8.78 -1.94
C GLU A 65 -7.18 7.85 -1.38
N MET A 66 -6.82 6.85 -2.17
CA MET A 66 -5.88 5.82 -1.74
C MET A 66 -4.97 5.37 -2.87
N ILE A 67 -3.72 5.13 -2.52
CA ILE A 67 -2.70 4.51 -3.38
C ILE A 67 -2.34 3.17 -2.77
N ILE A 68 -2.33 2.13 -3.59
CA ILE A 68 -2.20 0.75 -3.11
C ILE A 68 -0.89 0.15 -3.61
N PHE A 69 0.00 -0.22 -2.69
CA PHE A 69 1.25 -0.91 -2.99
C PHE A 69 1.24 -2.33 -2.43
N CYS A 70 1.31 -3.33 -3.29
CA CYS A 70 1.25 -4.73 -2.88
C CYS A 70 2.47 -5.50 -3.35
N ILE A 71 2.94 -6.42 -2.51
CA ILE A 71 3.98 -7.38 -2.87
C ILE A 71 3.37 -8.79 -2.88
N THR A 72 3.52 -9.54 -3.96
CA THR A 72 3.03 -10.94 -4.02
C THR A 72 3.87 -11.87 -3.18
N SER A 73 3.27 -12.94 -2.64
CA SER A 73 4.02 -14.04 -2.02
C SER A 73 5.06 -14.65 -2.97
N THR A 74 6.08 -15.29 -2.41
CA THR A 74 7.11 -16.03 -3.14
C THR A 74 6.88 -17.56 -3.13
N THR A 75 5.88 -18.03 -2.39
CA THR A 75 5.51 -19.46 -2.36
C THR A 75 4.46 -19.77 -3.42
N LEU A 76 4.41 -21.01 -3.93
CA LEU A 76 3.44 -21.39 -4.95
C LEU A 76 1.98 -21.23 -4.47
N GLU A 77 1.69 -21.71 -3.25
CA GLU A 77 0.36 -21.56 -2.64
C GLU A 77 0.01 -20.08 -2.43
N GLY A 78 0.94 -19.31 -1.87
CA GLY A 78 0.76 -17.88 -1.68
C GLY A 78 0.63 -17.09 -2.99
N LEU A 79 1.25 -17.51 -4.09
CA LEU A 79 1.08 -16.89 -5.41
C LEU A 79 -0.33 -17.10 -5.96
N ILE A 80 -0.90 -18.30 -5.77
CA ILE A 80 -2.29 -18.59 -6.15
C ILE A 80 -3.25 -17.71 -5.34
N ILE A 81 -3.03 -17.62 -4.03
CA ILE A 81 -3.83 -16.75 -3.15
C ILE A 81 -3.66 -15.28 -3.55
N SER A 82 -2.42 -14.85 -3.81
CA SER A 82 -2.09 -13.48 -4.26
C SER A 82 -2.90 -13.14 -5.51
N ARG A 83 -2.96 -14.05 -6.50
CA ARG A 83 -3.76 -13.85 -7.72
C ARG A 83 -5.23 -13.55 -7.41
N HIS A 84 -5.84 -14.29 -6.48
CA HIS A 84 -7.23 -14.06 -6.09
C HIS A 84 -7.41 -12.72 -5.37
N GLN A 85 -6.48 -12.37 -4.47
CA GLN A 85 -6.50 -11.10 -3.76
C GLN A 85 -6.30 -9.91 -4.70
N VAL A 86 -5.38 -10.00 -5.67
CA VAL A 86 -5.18 -9.00 -6.74
C VAL A 86 -6.47 -8.78 -7.51
N GLN A 87 -7.14 -9.85 -7.95
CA GLN A 87 -8.41 -9.70 -8.66
C GLN A 87 -9.44 -8.96 -7.81
N LYS A 88 -9.58 -9.32 -6.53
CA LYS A 88 -10.51 -8.65 -5.61
C LYS A 88 -10.17 -7.16 -5.41
N ILE A 89 -8.90 -6.81 -5.29
CA ILE A 89 -8.44 -5.41 -5.20
C ILE A 89 -8.87 -4.63 -6.45
N LEU A 90 -8.62 -5.18 -7.64
CA LEU A 90 -8.97 -4.53 -8.91
C LEU A 90 -10.50 -4.42 -9.11
N ASP A 91 -11.27 -5.40 -8.64
CA ASP A 91 -12.73 -5.36 -8.68
C ASP A 91 -13.29 -4.27 -7.74
N LEU A 92 -12.69 -4.11 -6.55
CA LEU A 92 -13.07 -3.08 -5.56
C LEU A 92 -12.64 -1.66 -5.97
N LYS A 93 -11.51 -1.55 -6.68
CA LYS A 93 -10.97 -0.27 -7.16
C LYS A 93 -10.72 -0.34 -8.67
N PRO A 94 -11.77 -0.18 -9.50
CA PRO A 94 -11.65 -0.19 -10.96
C PRO A 94 -10.73 0.90 -11.52
N GLN A 95 -10.57 2.01 -10.79
CA GLN A 95 -9.58 3.05 -11.05
C GLN A 95 -8.37 2.85 -10.14
N PHE A 96 -7.77 1.67 -10.20
CA PHE A 96 -6.63 1.30 -9.37
C PHE A 96 -5.48 2.30 -9.54
N ARG A 97 -5.03 2.90 -8.43
CA ARG A 97 -3.83 3.73 -8.34
C ARG A 97 -2.82 3.04 -7.43
N GLY A 98 -1.62 2.79 -7.95
CA GLY A 98 -0.55 2.13 -7.20
C GLY A 98 0.16 1.05 -8.00
N ALA A 99 0.74 0.07 -7.31
CA ALA A 99 1.49 -1.01 -7.93
C ALA A 99 1.30 -2.33 -7.20
N ILE A 100 1.26 -3.42 -7.97
CA ILE A 100 1.28 -4.79 -7.47
C ILE A 100 2.52 -5.45 -8.08
N ILE A 101 3.51 -5.75 -7.26
CA ILE A 101 4.82 -6.19 -7.73
C ILE A 101 5.21 -7.55 -7.15
N SER A 102 6.19 -8.18 -7.79
CA SER A 102 6.68 -9.50 -7.40
C SER A 102 7.45 -9.45 -6.07
N GLY A 103 7.15 -10.37 -5.16
CA GLY A 103 7.92 -10.61 -3.93
C GLY A 103 9.39 -10.96 -4.15
N PHE A 104 9.73 -11.43 -5.35
CA PHE A 104 11.10 -11.76 -5.74
C PHE A 104 11.97 -10.54 -6.06
N LEU A 105 11.39 -9.34 -6.16
CA LEU A 105 12.17 -8.12 -6.36
C LEU A 105 13.04 -7.82 -5.13
N SER A 106 14.17 -7.16 -5.37
CA SER A 106 15.05 -6.67 -4.30
C SER A 106 14.33 -5.61 -3.46
N PHE A 107 14.85 -5.36 -2.26
CA PHE A 107 14.31 -4.30 -1.41
C PHE A 107 14.46 -2.94 -2.08
N GLU A 108 15.59 -2.70 -2.74
CA GLU A 108 15.90 -1.48 -3.46
C GLU A 108 14.92 -1.21 -4.60
N ASP A 109 14.60 -2.23 -5.41
CA ASP A 109 13.63 -2.11 -6.50
C ASP A 109 12.22 -1.84 -5.96
N LYS A 110 11.84 -2.50 -4.85
CA LYS A 110 10.55 -2.27 -4.18
C LYS A 110 10.46 -0.82 -3.68
N MET A 111 11.51 -0.32 -3.04
CA MET A 111 11.58 1.05 -2.56
C MET A 111 11.54 2.07 -3.69
N GLU A 112 12.16 1.79 -4.84
CA GLU A 112 12.12 2.69 -5.98
C GLU A 112 10.70 2.83 -6.55
N VAL A 113 9.95 1.72 -6.63
CA VAL A 113 8.53 1.76 -7.01
C VAL A 113 7.71 2.60 -6.02
N VAL A 114 7.93 2.42 -4.72
CA VAL A 114 7.26 3.21 -3.67
C VAL A 114 7.53 4.71 -3.85
N LYS A 115 8.80 5.09 -4.06
CA LYS A 115 9.16 6.50 -4.26
C LYS A 115 8.47 7.09 -5.48
N ILE A 116 8.49 6.39 -6.61
CA ILE A 116 7.80 6.84 -7.83
C ILE A 116 6.33 7.12 -7.53
N LEU A 117 5.63 6.18 -6.88
CA LEU A 117 4.20 6.35 -6.55
C LEU A 117 3.92 7.52 -5.61
N LEU A 118 4.75 7.71 -4.58
CA LEU A 118 4.58 8.78 -3.61
C LEU A 118 4.95 10.15 -4.23
N ASP A 119 6.10 10.24 -4.89
CA ASP A 119 6.60 11.47 -5.50
C ASP A 119 5.66 11.98 -6.61
N GLU A 120 5.10 11.08 -7.42
CA GLU A 120 4.06 11.43 -8.40
C GLU A 120 2.84 12.01 -7.72
N ARG A 121 2.34 11.39 -6.64
CA ARG A 121 1.14 11.89 -5.94
C ARG A 121 1.39 13.21 -5.22
N ILE A 122 2.55 13.36 -4.59
CA ILE A 122 2.96 14.60 -3.93
C ILE A 122 3.03 15.73 -4.96
N SER A 123 3.63 15.48 -6.11
CA SER A 123 3.76 16.48 -7.18
C SER A 123 2.41 16.88 -7.80
N GLU A 124 1.47 15.93 -7.93
CA GLU A 124 0.10 16.22 -8.42
C GLU A 124 -0.71 17.11 -7.46
N ALA A 125 -0.42 17.08 -6.16
CA ALA A 125 -1.13 17.90 -5.17
C ALA A 125 -0.65 19.36 -5.13
N ASP A 126 0.58 19.61 -5.58
CA ASP A 126 1.22 20.94 -5.54
C ASP A 126 0.93 21.80 -6.79
N GLY A 127 0.21 21.27 -7.80
CA GLY A 127 -0.10 21.93 -9.08
C GLY A 127 -1.57 22.34 -9.23
#